data_AF-A0A975F225-F1
#
_entry.id   AF-A0A975F225-F1
#
_cell.length_a   1.000
_cell.length_b   1.000
_cell.length_c   1.000
_cell.angle_alpha   90.00
_cell.angle_beta   90.00
_cell.angle_gamma   90.00
#
_symmetry.space_group_name_H-M   'P 1'
#
loop_
_entity.id
_entity.type
_entity.pdbx_description
1 polymer ?
#
loop_
_entity_poly.entity_id
_entity_poly.type
_entity_poly.pdbx_seq_one_letter_code
_entity_poly.pdbx_strand_id
1 'polypeptide(L)'
;MAKTVDVFETDTLTETFIEKSVLNAGKKILQEKNIAKVEEFALKIAGAFGANDSVSVSEFADEKKLIASFNNNMTLLIQKTWVEKSDAELKEQVLYQLEQFCSLIDFDTWNKAYSPFLKIIYDAVYLMFGSQAKQEDFLEYAFRIDPEFGIFWWYIQLLPQEADWTSEKCRIIILLGMYFLANY
;
A
#
# COMPACT_ATOMS: atom_id res chain seq x y z
N MET A 1 -15.92 19.98 3.45
CA MET A 1 -16.05 19.44 2.08
C MET A 1 -14.66 19.10 1.58
N ALA A 2 -14.23 17.85 1.76
CA ALA A 2 -13.00 17.37 1.17
C ALA A 2 -13.26 17.21 -0.33
N LYS A 3 -12.51 17.92 -1.17
CA LYS A 3 -12.49 17.67 -2.61
C LYS A 3 -11.91 16.28 -2.78
N THR A 4 -12.69 15.38 -3.36
CA THR A 4 -12.16 14.21 -4.05
C THR A 4 -11.21 14.76 -5.10
N VAL A 5 -9.90 14.70 -4.86
CA VAL A 5 -8.91 14.95 -5.89
C VAL A 5 -9.20 13.93 -6.97
N ASP A 6 -9.44 14.39 -8.18
CA ASP A 6 -9.69 13.56 -9.34
C ASP A 6 -8.36 12.85 -9.65
N VAL A 7 -8.11 11.68 -9.05
CA VAL A 7 -6.88 10.87 -9.19
C VAL A 7 -6.74 10.29 -10.62
N PHE A 8 -7.44 10.86 -11.60
CA PHE A 8 -7.58 10.34 -12.96
C PHE A 8 -6.77 11.10 -14.01
N GLU A 9 -6.27 12.30 -13.72
CA GLU A 9 -5.19 12.90 -14.51
C GLU A 9 -3.86 12.27 -14.08
N THR A 10 -3.51 11.16 -14.73
CA THR A 10 -2.13 10.66 -14.72
C THR A 10 -1.26 11.76 -15.33
N ASP A 11 -0.55 12.50 -14.47
CA ASP A 11 0.40 13.50 -14.93
C ASP A 11 1.50 12.81 -15.75
N THR A 12 2.00 13.51 -16.77
CA THR A 12 3.07 13.08 -17.67
C THR A 12 4.28 12.49 -16.95
N LEU A 13 4.53 12.94 -15.72
CA LEU A 13 5.56 12.42 -14.85
C LEU A 13 5.33 10.95 -14.43
N THR A 14 4.11 10.58 -14.01
CA THR A 14 3.82 9.20 -13.58
C THR A 14 4.01 8.20 -14.72
N GLU A 15 3.68 8.59 -15.96
CA GLU A 15 3.93 7.77 -17.15
C GLU A 15 5.43 7.56 -17.45
N THR A 16 6.31 8.37 -16.86
CA THR A 16 7.77 8.21 -16.99
C THR A 16 8.30 7.10 -16.08
N PHE A 17 7.64 6.85 -14.95
CA PHE A 17 8.07 5.88 -13.94
C PHE A 17 7.25 4.58 -13.95
N ILE A 18 5.99 4.63 -14.40
CA ILE A 18 5.06 3.50 -14.38
C ILE A 18 4.61 3.16 -15.80
N GLU A 19 4.71 1.89 -16.17
CA GLU A 19 4.19 1.41 -17.45
C GLU A 19 2.67 1.64 -17.58
N LYS A 20 2.23 2.00 -18.78
CA LYS A 20 0.79 2.22 -19.09
C LYS A 20 -0.08 1.00 -18.78
N SER A 21 0.47 -0.20 -18.93
CA SER A 21 -0.17 -1.47 -18.58
C SER A 21 -0.54 -1.53 -17.09
N VAL A 22 0.37 -1.11 -16.21
CA VAL A 22 0.25 -1.07 -14.76
C VAL A 22 -0.69 0.06 -14.33
N LEU A 23 -0.55 1.26 -14.92
CA LEU A 23 -1.48 2.38 -14.68
C LEU A 23 -2.94 1.99 -14.98
N ASN A 24 -3.15 1.29 -16.11
CA ASN A 24 -4.46 0.81 -16.49
C ASN A 24 -4.98 -0.30 -15.56
N ALA A 25 -4.09 -1.19 -15.10
CA ALA A 25 -4.43 -2.22 -14.10
C ALA A 25 -4.90 -1.57 -12.79
N GLY A 26 -4.18 -0.56 -12.30
CA GLY A 26 -4.58 0.23 -11.14
C GLY A 26 -5.97 0.85 -11.30
N LYS A 27 -6.23 1.56 -12.41
CA LYS A 27 -7.57 2.16 -12.62
C LYS A 27 -8.69 1.10 -12.66
N LYS A 28 -8.42 -0.05 -13.28
CA LYS A 28 -9.40 -1.14 -13.40
C LYS A 28 -9.65 -1.89 -12.09
N ILE A 29 -8.63 -2.07 -11.25
CA ILE A 29 -8.78 -2.82 -9.99
C ILE A 29 -9.80 -2.16 -9.05
N LEU A 30 -9.92 -0.82 -9.08
CA LEU A 30 -10.85 -0.07 -8.25
C LEU A 30 -12.32 -0.37 -8.59
N GLN A 31 -12.64 -0.53 -9.88
CA GLN A 31 -14.01 -0.67 -10.38
C GLN A 31 -14.44 -2.13 -10.59
N GLU A 32 -13.48 -3.04 -10.76
CA GLU A 32 -13.75 -4.44 -11.03
C GLU A 32 -14.37 -5.14 -9.82
N LYS A 33 -15.35 -6.00 -10.10
CA LYS A 33 -16.08 -6.81 -9.10
C LYS A 33 -15.77 -8.30 -9.24
N ASN A 34 -15.36 -8.75 -10.43
CA ASN A 34 -14.95 -10.12 -10.66
C ASN A 34 -13.57 -10.35 -10.04
N ILE A 35 -13.49 -11.23 -9.04
CA ILE A 35 -12.27 -11.47 -8.27
C ILE A 35 -11.12 -12.00 -9.13
N ALA A 36 -11.37 -12.93 -10.06
CA ALA A 36 -10.32 -13.44 -10.95
C ALA A 36 -9.66 -12.31 -11.76
N LYS A 37 -10.45 -11.35 -12.24
CA LYS A 37 -9.90 -10.15 -12.91
C LYS A 37 -9.19 -9.20 -11.95
N VAL A 38 -9.67 -9.06 -10.71
CA VAL A 38 -8.97 -8.30 -9.66
C VAL A 38 -7.59 -8.90 -9.41
N GLU A 39 -7.47 -10.24 -9.35
CA GLU A 39 -6.19 -10.94 -9.22
C GLU A 39 -5.29 -10.69 -10.44
N GLU A 40 -5.80 -10.78 -11.66
CA GLU A 40 -5.03 -10.47 -12.87
C GLU A 40 -4.49 -9.03 -12.86
N PHE A 41 -5.27 -8.06 -12.38
CA PHE A 41 -4.80 -6.68 -12.25
C PHE A 41 -3.79 -6.52 -11.11
N ALA A 42 -4.03 -7.18 -9.97
CA ALA A 42 -3.12 -7.17 -8.84
C ALA A 42 -1.75 -7.77 -9.21
N LEU A 43 -1.73 -8.84 -10.01
CA LEU A 43 -0.51 -9.46 -10.53
C LEU A 43 0.31 -8.51 -11.40
N LYS A 44 -0.35 -7.72 -12.26
CA LYS A 44 0.34 -6.70 -13.05
C LYS A 44 0.98 -5.62 -12.20
N ILE A 45 0.29 -5.21 -11.12
CA ILE A 45 0.85 -4.23 -10.18
C ILE A 45 1.99 -4.85 -9.37
N ALA A 46 1.85 -6.10 -8.92
CA ALA A 46 2.90 -6.83 -8.23
C ALA A 46 4.18 -6.96 -9.07
N GLY A 47 4.06 -7.17 -10.38
CA GLY A 47 5.20 -7.16 -11.30
C GLY A 47 5.97 -5.82 -11.28
N ALA A 48 5.25 -4.70 -11.13
CA ALA A 48 5.87 -3.38 -10.97
C ALA A 48 6.55 -3.17 -9.61
N PHE A 49 6.18 -3.97 -8.60
CA PHE A 49 6.89 -4.07 -7.31
C PHE A 49 8.10 -5.02 -7.36
N GLY A 50 8.46 -5.55 -8.55
CA GLY A 50 9.56 -6.50 -8.70
C GLY A 50 9.18 -7.95 -8.42
N ALA A 51 7.88 -8.28 -8.35
CA ALA A 51 7.45 -9.68 -8.25
C ALA A 51 7.77 -10.44 -9.55
N ASN A 52 8.38 -11.62 -9.43
CA ASN A 52 8.52 -12.53 -10.56
C ASN A 52 7.13 -13.09 -10.96
N ASP A 53 6.93 -13.33 -12.26
CA ASP A 53 5.68 -13.84 -12.89
C ASP A 53 5.13 -15.16 -12.28
N SER A 54 5.86 -15.80 -11.38
CA SER A 54 5.48 -17.05 -10.72
C SER A 54 4.76 -16.89 -9.38
N VAL A 55 4.53 -15.66 -8.89
CA VAL A 55 3.84 -15.41 -7.62
C VAL A 55 2.41 -14.99 -7.90
N SER A 56 1.44 -15.89 -7.74
CA SER A 56 0.03 -15.46 -7.70
C SER A 56 -0.23 -14.68 -6.41
N VAL A 57 -0.95 -13.56 -6.49
CA VAL A 57 -1.40 -12.78 -5.33
C VAL A 57 -2.37 -13.59 -4.45
N SER A 58 -3.11 -14.54 -5.06
CA SER A 58 -3.93 -15.51 -4.34
C SER A 58 -3.14 -16.70 -3.78
N GLU A 59 -1.93 -16.93 -4.28
CA GLU A 59 -0.98 -17.95 -3.81
C GLU A 59 0.31 -17.33 -3.24
N PHE A 60 0.23 -16.18 -2.54
CA PHE A 60 1.33 -15.80 -1.66
C PHE A 60 1.54 -16.98 -0.72
N ALA A 61 2.57 -17.80 -0.99
CA ALA A 61 2.60 -19.22 -0.66
C ALA A 61 2.62 -19.55 0.85
N ASP A 62 2.43 -18.55 1.70
CA ASP A 62 1.95 -18.66 3.07
C ASP A 62 1.53 -17.24 3.50
N GLU A 63 0.23 -16.91 3.49
CA GLU A 63 -0.27 -15.59 3.95
C GLU A 63 0.26 -15.24 5.33
N LYS A 64 0.37 -16.22 6.23
CA LYS A 64 0.90 -15.98 7.59
C LYS A 64 2.36 -15.58 7.54
N LYS A 65 3.15 -16.21 6.67
CA LYS A 65 4.54 -15.82 6.43
C LYS A 65 4.62 -14.41 5.85
N LEU A 66 3.76 -14.06 4.89
CA LEU A 66 3.73 -12.71 4.33
C LEU A 66 3.39 -11.67 5.41
N ILE A 67 2.34 -11.91 6.20
CA ILE A 67 1.94 -11.03 7.32
C ILE A 67 3.09 -10.91 8.34
N ALA A 68 3.77 -12.01 8.67
CA ALA A 68 4.91 -11.99 9.58
C ALA A 68 6.08 -11.18 9.01
N SER A 69 6.44 -11.36 7.73
CA SER A 69 7.48 -10.60 7.06
C SER A 69 7.13 -9.11 6.98
N PHE A 70 5.90 -8.78 6.59
CA PHE A 70 5.37 -7.42 6.59
C PHE A 70 5.48 -6.77 7.97
N ASN A 71 5.01 -7.45 9.02
CA ASN A 71 5.07 -6.94 10.38
C ASN A 71 6.52 -6.66 10.83
N ASN A 72 7.42 -7.62 10.58
CA ASN A 72 8.83 -7.50 10.95
C ASN A 72 9.51 -6.32 10.22
N ASN A 73 9.36 -6.23 8.90
CA ASN A 73 9.99 -5.19 8.11
C ASN A 73 9.43 -3.81 8.45
N MET A 74 8.11 -3.68 8.57
CA MET A 74 7.49 -2.42 8.96
C MET A 74 7.87 -1.99 10.37
N THR A 75 7.91 -2.92 11.32
CA THR A 75 8.38 -2.64 12.68
C THR A 75 9.80 -2.10 12.66
N LEU A 76 10.71 -2.76 11.93
CA LEU A 76 12.10 -2.33 11.80
C LEU A 76 12.22 -0.97 11.11
N LEU A 77 11.46 -0.74 10.05
CA LEU A 77 11.43 0.52 9.31
C LEU A 77 11.01 1.66 10.23
N ILE A 78 9.86 1.55 10.88
CA ILE A 78 9.33 2.57 11.81
C ILE A 78 10.29 2.78 12.99
N GLN A 79 10.84 1.71 13.58
CA GLN A 79 11.78 1.82 14.70
C GLN A 79 13.07 2.55 14.31
N LYS A 80 13.60 2.31 13.11
CA LYS A 80 14.81 2.96 12.61
C LYS A 80 14.58 4.41 12.14
N THR A 81 13.35 4.76 11.77
CA THR A 81 13.00 6.13 11.41
C THR A 81 13.24 7.08 12.58
N TRP A 82 14.10 8.06 12.36
CA TRP A 82 14.30 9.15 13.30
C TRP A 82 13.10 10.10 13.24
N VAL A 83 12.56 10.46 14.41
CA VAL A 83 11.38 11.31 14.52
C VAL A 83 11.65 12.45 15.49
N GLU A 84 11.02 13.59 15.23
CA GLU A 84 11.02 14.71 16.15
C GLU A 84 10.30 14.33 17.45
N LYS A 85 10.61 15.03 18.54
CA LYS A 85 9.97 14.79 19.84
C LYS A 85 8.43 14.90 19.77
N SER A 86 7.92 15.77 18.89
CA SER A 86 6.48 15.94 18.64
C SER A 86 5.79 14.69 18.07
N ASP A 87 6.53 13.83 17.38
CA ASP A 87 5.98 12.67 16.65
C ASP A 87 6.35 11.34 17.33
N ALA A 88 7.00 11.38 18.51
CA ALA A 88 7.36 10.20 19.28
C ALA A 88 6.12 9.37 19.72
N GLU A 89 5.06 10.04 20.17
CA GLU A 89 3.81 9.38 20.54
C GLU A 89 3.12 8.73 19.33
N LEU A 90 3.14 9.40 18.17
CA LEU A 90 2.63 8.83 16.92
C LEU A 90 3.42 7.58 16.54
N LYS A 91 4.75 7.59 16.66
CA LYS A 91 5.58 6.42 16.39
C LYS A 91 5.21 5.21 17.25
N GLU A 92 5.03 5.42 18.56
CA GLU A 92 4.58 4.35 19.47
C GLU A 92 3.17 3.86 19.12
N GLN A 93 2.26 4.78 18.79
CA GLN A 93 0.91 4.45 18.37
C GLN A 93 0.88 3.62 17.08
N VAL A 94 1.68 3.98 16.07
CA VAL A 94 1.73 3.24 14.79
C VAL A 94 2.28 1.83 15.00
N LEU A 95 3.33 1.68 15.82
CA LEU A 95 3.86 0.36 16.18
C LEU A 95 2.82 -0.51 16.87
N TYR A 96 2.09 0.05 17.84
CA TYR A 96 1.00 -0.65 18.51
C TYR A 96 -0.13 -1.03 17.54
N GLN A 97 -0.53 -0.11 16.66
CA GLN A 97 -1.57 -0.36 15.65
C GLN A 97 -1.15 -1.45 14.67
N LEU A 98 0.10 -1.47 14.24
CA LEU A 98 0.66 -2.51 13.37
C LEU A 98 0.61 -3.89 14.03
N GLU A 99 1.02 -3.99 15.29
CA GLU A 99 0.99 -5.25 16.04
C GLU A 99 -0.45 -5.76 16.22
N GLN A 100 -1.37 -4.88 16.62
CA GLN A 100 -2.79 -5.25 16.76
C GLN A 100 -3.39 -5.65 15.40
N PHE A 101 -3.08 -4.91 14.34
CA PHE A 101 -3.56 -5.23 12.99
C PHE A 101 -3.09 -6.62 12.53
N CYS A 102 -1.81 -6.93 12.67
CA CYS A 102 -1.26 -8.22 12.22
C CYS A 102 -1.73 -9.41 13.08
N SER A 103 -2.09 -9.19 14.35
CA SER A 103 -2.58 -10.25 15.25
C SER A 103 -4.08 -10.51 15.13
N LEU A 104 -4.86 -9.56 14.63
CA LEU A 104 -6.32 -9.64 14.54
C LEU A 104 -6.85 -9.92 13.12
N ILE A 105 -5.99 -9.85 12.11
CA ILE A 105 -6.40 -10.09 10.73
C ILE A 105 -6.74 -11.58 10.55
N ASP A 106 -7.95 -11.82 10.05
CA ASP A 106 -8.48 -13.17 9.80
C ASP A 106 -9.21 -13.18 8.46
N PHE A 107 -9.38 -14.38 7.89
CA PHE A 107 -9.91 -14.60 6.54
C PHE A 107 -11.29 -13.96 6.31
N ASP A 108 -12.10 -13.83 7.35
CA ASP A 108 -13.46 -13.28 7.25
C ASP A 108 -13.55 -11.77 7.51
N THR A 109 -12.45 -11.07 7.80
CA THR A 109 -12.48 -9.67 8.27
C THR A 109 -11.65 -8.69 7.46
N TRP A 110 -11.15 -9.06 6.27
CA TRP A 110 -10.32 -8.19 5.43
C TRP A 110 -10.97 -6.86 5.03
N ASN A 111 -12.28 -6.84 4.83
CA ASN A 111 -13.01 -5.60 4.58
C ASN A 111 -12.93 -4.61 5.76
N LYS A 112 -12.92 -5.11 7.00
CA LYS A 112 -12.72 -4.29 8.21
C LYS A 112 -11.25 -3.91 8.42
N ALA A 113 -10.33 -4.69 7.86
CA ALA A 113 -8.89 -4.47 7.93
C ALA A 113 -8.40 -3.39 6.94
N TYR A 114 -9.17 -3.09 5.89
CA TYR A 114 -8.79 -2.17 4.82
C TYR A 114 -8.43 -0.76 5.28
N SER A 115 -9.35 -0.05 5.94
CA SER A 115 -9.10 1.33 6.37
C SER A 115 -7.99 1.41 7.44
N PRO A 116 -7.94 0.49 8.45
CA PRO A 116 -6.80 0.39 9.36
C PRO A 116 -5.46 0.17 8.66
N PHE A 117 -5.40 -0.71 7.65
CA PHE A 117 -4.20 -0.94 6.85
C PHE A 117 -3.71 0.37 6.22
N LEU A 118 -4.57 1.06 5.48
CA LEU A 118 -4.21 2.32 4.83
C LEU A 118 -3.71 3.35 5.84
N LYS A 119 -4.41 3.50 6.97
CA LYS A 119 -4.01 4.44 8.03
C LYS A 119 -2.59 4.16 8.52
N ILE A 120 -2.25 2.90 8.80
CA ILE A 120 -0.90 2.50 9.24
C ILE A 120 0.14 2.90 8.19
N ILE A 121 -0.15 2.67 6.91
CA ILE A 121 0.78 3.04 5.83
C ILE A 121 0.95 4.56 5.74
N TYR A 122 -0.14 5.34 5.74
CA TYR A 122 -0.07 6.79 5.70
C TYR A 122 0.72 7.37 6.88
N ASP A 123 0.49 6.86 8.09
CA ASP A 123 1.21 7.32 9.27
C ASP A 123 2.69 6.90 9.21
N ALA A 124 3.01 5.67 8.77
CA ALA A 124 4.39 5.24 8.59
C ALA A 124 5.15 6.10 7.57
N VAL A 125 4.51 6.44 6.45
CA VAL A 125 5.09 7.34 5.43
C VAL A 125 5.26 8.76 5.99
N TYR A 126 4.31 9.26 6.75
CA TYR A 126 4.48 10.53 7.46
C TYR A 126 5.64 10.49 8.45
N LEU A 127 5.85 9.40 9.20
CA LEU A 127 7.00 9.28 10.09
C LEU A 127 8.32 9.31 9.30
N MET A 128 8.37 8.65 8.14
CA MET A 128 9.60 8.59 7.31
C MET A 128 9.97 9.93 6.67
N PHE A 129 8.98 10.71 6.24
CA PHE A 129 9.22 11.90 5.40
C PHE A 129 8.70 13.21 6.03
N GLY A 130 8.09 13.15 7.21
CA GLY A 130 7.56 14.31 7.92
C GLY A 130 6.52 15.09 7.11
N SER A 131 6.58 16.42 7.19
CA SER A 131 5.68 17.32 6.46
C SER A 131 5.83 17.23 4.94
N GLN A 132 6.93 16.68 4.41
CA GLN A 132 7.11 16.44 2.98
C GLN A 132 6.07 15.44 2.46
N ALA A 133 5.69 14.43 3.27
CA ALA A 133 4.66 13.45 2.89
C ALA A 133 3.28 14.06 2.60
N LYS A 134 3.04 15.30 3.05
CA LYS A 134 1.76 16.02 2.92
C LYS A 134 1.74 16.99 1.74
N GLN A 135 2.85 17.15 1.02
CA GLN A 135 2.93 18.04 -0.13
C GLN A 135 2.30 17.38 -1.37
N GLU A 136 1.75 18.19 -2.27
CA GLU A 136 1.12 17.71 -3.50
C GLU A 136 2.13 17.03 -4.45
N ASP A 137 3.40 17.47 -4.40
CA ASP A 137 4.50 16.93 -5.20
C ASP A 137 5.22 15.74 -4.54
N PHE A 138 4.71 15.22 -3.41
CA PHE A 138 5.39 14.15 -2.68
C PHE A 138 5.56 12.87 -3.51
N LEU A 139 4.61 12.57 -4.40
CA LEU A 139 4.73 11.40 -5.28
C LEU A 139 5.92 11.54 -6.25
N GLU A 140 6.14 12.73 -6.81
CA GLU A 140 7.31 13.02 -7.63
C GLU A 140 8.60 12.88 -6.83
N TYR A 141 8.61 13.42 -5.62
CA TYR A 141 9.73 13.28 -4.69
C TYR A 141 10.04 11.81 -4.39
N ALA A 142 9.02 10.99 -4.11
CA ALA A 142 9.16 9.57 -3.85
C ALA A 142 9.83 8.85 -5.03
N PHE A 143 9.33 9.05 -6.26
CA PHE A 143 9.95 8.47 -7.47
C PHE A 143 11.41 8.86 -7.67
N ARG A 144 11.80 10.09 -7.31
CA ARG A 144 13.17 10.58 -7.50
C ARG A 144 14.17 9.98 -6.52
N ILE A 145 13.73 9.62 -5.31
CA ILE A 145 14.59 9.05 -4.28
C ILE A 145 14.67 7.54 -4.42
N ASP A 146 13.50 6.91 -4.55
CA ASP A 146 13.37 5.47 -4.66
C ASP A 146 12.18 5.18 -5.59
N PRO A 147 12.44 4.86 -6.87
CA PRO A 147 11.40 4.57 -7.84
C PRO A 147 10.45 3.44 -7.40
N GLU A 148 10.96 2.40 -6.73
CA GLU A 148 10.15 1.26 -6.28
C GLU A 148 9.17 1.71 -5.19
N PHE A 149 9.66 2.48 -4.21
CA PHE A 149 8.81 3.12 -3.22
C PHE A 149 7.81 4.11 -3.86
N GLY A 150 8.21 4.84 -4.89
CA GLY A 150 7.32 5.72 -5.65
C GLY A 150 6.15 4.97 -6.30
N ILE A 151 6.40 3.80 -6.89
CA ILE A 151 5.34 2.95 -7.47
C ILE A 151 4.40 2.45 -6.37
N PHE A 152 4.94 2.00 -5.23
CA PHE A 152 4.14 1.61 -4.08
C PHE A 152 3.27 2.76 -3.57
N TRP A 153 3.86 3.95 -3.42
CA TRP A 153 3.14 5.11 -2.92
C TRP A 153 2.04 5.56 -3.88
N TRP A 154 2.30 5.54 -5.20
CA TRP A 154 1.27 5.74 -6.22
C TRP A 154 0.10 4.76 -6.04
N TYR A 155 0.39 3.48 -5.83
CA TYR A 155 -0.63 2.47 -5.58
C TYR A 155 -1.46 2.78 -4.31
N ILE A 156 -0.82 3.16 -3.21
CA ILE A 156 -1.52 3.52 -1.96
C ILE A 156 -2.39 4.77 -2.13
N GLN A 157 -1.92 5.77 -2.89
CA GLN A 157 -2.69 7.00 -3.16
C GLN A 157 -3.88 6.77 -4.10
N LEU A 158 -3.80 5.76 -4.97
CA LEU A 158 -4.90 5.36 -5.85
C LEU A 158 -6.08 4.76 -5.06
N LEU A 159 -5.82 4.15 -3.91
CA LEU A 159 -6.82 3.48 -3.09
C LEU A 159 -7.72 4.51 -2.35
N PRO A 160 -9.05 4.36 -2.39
CA PRO A 160 -9.94 5.22 -1.63
C PRO A 160 -9.77 4.97 -0.12
N GLN A 161 -9.87 6.00 0.72
CA GLN A 161 -9.72 5.83 2.18
C GLN A 161 -10.73 4.86 2.80
N GLU A 162 -11.94 4.83 2.24
CA GLU A 162 -13.01 3.91 2.63
C GLU A 162 -13.54 3.23 1.37
N ALA A 163 -13.80 1.93 1.45
CA ALA A 163 -14.30 1.14 0.34
C ALA A 163 -15.38 0.16 0.80
N ASP A 164 -16.49 0.11 0.06
CA ASP A 164 -17.52 -0.92 0.22
C ASP A 164 -17.25 -2.06 -0.76
N TRP A 165 -16.13 -2.76 -0.53
CA TRP A 165 -15.69 -3.91 -1.32
C TRP A 165 -15.90 -5.23 -0.57
N THR A 166 -15.93 -6.33 -1.32
CA THR A 166 -15.99 -7.66 -0.73
C THR A 166 -14.72 -7.94 0.08
N SER A 167 -14.83 -8.79 1.11
CA SER A 167 -13.68 -9.22 1.92
C SER A 167 -12.53 -9.72 1.05
N GLU A 168 -12.83 -10.53 0.03
CA GLU A 168 -11.84 -11.09 -0.89
C GLU A 168 -11.11 -10.05 -1.73
N LYS A 169 -11.81 -9.00 -2.19
CA LYS A 169 -11.17 -7.88 -2.90
C LYS A 169 -10.27 -7.08 -1.96
N CYS A 170 -10.72 -6.80 -0.74
CA CYS A 170 -9.89 -6.15 0.27
C CYS A 170 -8.66 -6.99 0.61
N ARG A 171 -8.81 -8.32 0.73
CA ARG A 171 -7.70 -9.26 0.92
C ARG A 171 -6.65 -9.10 -0.15
N ILE A 172 -7.02 -9.17 -1.43
CA ILE A 172 -6.08 -9.04 -2.55
C ILE A 172 -5.33 -7.70 -2.50
N ILE A 173 -6.05 -6.61 -2.26
CA ILE A 173 -5.49 -5.25 -2.24
C ILE A 173 -4.53 -5.04 -1.06
N ILE A 174 -4.89 -5.53 0.13
CA ILE A 174 -4.05 -5.43 1.33
C ILE A 174 -2.81 -6.31 1.15
N LEU A 175 -2.97 -7.56 0.71
CA LEU A 175 -1.85 -8.47 0.52
C LEU A 175 -0.87 -7.95 -0.56
N LEU A 176 -1.36 -7.29 -1.61
CA LEU A 176 -0.51 -6.62 -2.60
C LEU A 176 0.35 -5.52 -1.96
N GLY A 177 -0.21 -4.70 -1.08
CA GLY A 177 0.55 -3.68 -0.34
C GLY A 177 1.53 -4.28 0.68
N MET A 178 1.11 -5.35 1.39
CA MET A 178 1.99 -6.10 2.29
C MET A 178 3.16 -6.74 1.55
N TYR A 179 2.93 -7.25 0.34
CA TYR A 179 3.97 -7.88 -0.47
C TYR A 179 5.13 -6.93 -0.75
N PHE A 180 4.84 -5.69 -1.16
CA PHE A 180 5.88 -4.68 -1.34
C PHE A 180 6.68 -4.48 -0.04
N LEU A 181 5.98 -4.17 1.06
CA LEU A 181 6.61 -3.83 2.34
C LEU A 181 7.28 -5.01 3.06
N ALA A 182 6.94 -6.24 2.70
CA ALA A 182 7.63 -7.44 3.17
C ALA A 182 8.97 -7.69 2.46
N ASN A 183 9.21 -7.04 1.32
CA ASN A 183 10.43 -7.17 0.52
C ASN A 183 11.23 -5.86 0.39
N TYR A 184 10.66 -4.73 0.83
CA TYR A 184 11.31 -3.44 1.03
C TYR A 184 12.11 -3.42 2.34
#